data_AF-A0A7V7MIX6-F1
#
_entry.id   AF-A0A7V7MIX6-F1
#
_cell.length_a   1.000
_cell.length_b   1.000
_cell.length_c   1.000
_cell.angle_alpha   90.00
_cell.angle_beta   90.00
_cell.angle_gamma   90.00
#
_symmetry.space_group_name_H-M   'P 1'
#
loop_
_entity.id
_entity.type
_entity.pdbx_description
1 polymer ?
#
loop_
_entity_poly.entity_id
_entity_poly.type
_entity_poly.pdbx_seq_one_letter_code
_entity_poly.pdbx_strand_id
1 'polypeptide(L)'
;MGTCPGNEMESALPLQELNTATGRVEAKVLASWLESTASWQSEDPSHLLGRSLLDRGVERLLVDLPTCNDSLSVKLRALDFYPFRFFASSGIYRFGFAAKEAVRKRRVPRSERLDFSPFEPEDQGVMGRMLGHPEVMRFYPQVYPPAEWDGWISKQCQRYRTYGYGFWLLRNRQDGAPLGQAGLLPLMEAGYEWPALGYILCRSAWGQGFATEAARACCHWGRDVLGLDRVLCLIRPVNRPSLQVAHRLGFRVRDTVSYAGFEHLLMDWKA
;
A
#
# COMPACT_ATOMS: atom_id res chain seq x y z
N MET A 1 -35.52 -8.05 -33.65
CA MET A 1 -35.35 -8.19 -32.19
C MET A 1 -34.17 -9.13 -31.96
N GLY A 2 -32.97 -8.59 -31.81
CA GLY A 2 -31.80 -9.37 -31.38
C GLY A 2 -31.76 -9.33 -29.86
N THR A 3 -31.77 -10.50 -29.23
CA THR A 3 -31.60 -10.65 -27.79
C THR A 3 -30.20 -10.15 -27.39
N CYS A 4 -30.13 -9.19 -26.47
CA CYS A 4 -28.87 -8.83 -25.81
C CYS A 4 -28.28 -10.08 -25.13
N PRO A 5 -26.98 -10.37 -25.26
CA PRO A 5 -26.32 -11.48 -24.58
C PRO A 5 -26.11 -11.12 -23.10
N GLY A 6 -27.21 -11.03 -22.34
CA GLY A 6 -27.20 -10.57 -20.95
C GLY A 6 -26.96 -11.68 -19.92
N ASN A 7 -27.10 -12.95 -20.29
CA ASN A 7 -27.13 -14.07 -19.32
C ASN A 7 -26.03 -15.14 -19.52
N GLU A 8 -25.19 -15.05 -20.56
CA GLU A 8 -24.04 -15.96 -20.72
C GLU A 8 -22.74 -15.41 -20.09
N MET A 9 -22.70 -14.11 -19.72
CA MET A 9 -21.51 -13.47 -19.16
C MET A 9 -21.22 -13.87 -17.70
N GLU A 10 -22.20 -14.34 -16.93
CA GLU A 10 -22.00 -14.71 -15.51
C GLU A 10 -21.47 -16.13 -15.30
N SER A 11 -21.61 -17.03 -16.28
CA SER A 11 -21.40 -18.48 -16.06
C SER A 11 -20.07 -19.04 -16.59
N ALA A 12 -19.21 -18.24 -17.23
CA ALA A 12 -18.00 -18.73 -17.90
C ALA A 12 -16.69 -18.16 -17.33
N LEU A 13 -16.55 -18.11 -16.01
CA LEU A 13 -15.25 -17.85 -15.37
C LEU A 13 -14.63 -19.19 -14.95
N PRO A 14 -13.61 -19.73 -15.64
CA PRO A 14 -12.94 -20.97 -15.30
C PRO A 14 -11.98 -20.73 -14.13
N LEU A 15 -12.54 -20.38 -12.98
CA LEU A 15 -11.85 -20.38 -11.69
C LEU A 15 -12.03 -21.73 -10.98
N GLN A 16 -12.22 -22.83 -11.73
CA GLN A 16 -12.27 -24.18 -11.14
C GLN A 16 -10.95 -24.55 -10.43
N GLU A 17 -9.85 -23.94 -10.86
CA GLU A 17 -8.51 -24.08 -10.26
C GLU A 17 -8.20 -23.00 -9.21
N LEU A 18 -9.14 -22.08 -8.93
CA LEU A 18 -8.99 -21.13 -7.84
C LEU A 18 -9.30 -21.82 -6.51
N ASN A 19 -8.30 -21.91 -5.66
CA ASN A 19 -8.52 -22.30 -4.27
C ASN A 19 -9.14 -21.11 -3.53
N THR A 20 -10.47 -21.09 -3.38
CA THR A 20 -11.22 -19.98 -2.75
C THR A 20 -10.88 -19.78 -1.27
N ALA A 21 -10.44 -20.83 -0.57
CA ALA A 21 -10.01 -20.72 0.84
C ALA A 21 -8.68 -19.95 1.01
N THR A 22 -7.81 -20.01 0.01
CA THR A 22 -6.47 -19.36 0.03
C THR A 22 -6.33 -18.22 -0.98
N GLY A 23 -7.29 -18.08 -1.89
CA GLY A 23 -7.23 -17.19 -3.02
C GLY A 23 -6.16 -17.54 -4.05
N ARG A 24 -5.65 -18.77 -4.09
CA ARG A 24 -4.53 -19.14 -4.97
C ARG A 24 -4.99 -19.60 -6.35
N VAL A 25 -4.28 -19.14 -7.39
CA VAL A 25 -4.44 -19.62 -8.78
C VAL A 25 -3.09 -19.69 -9.48
N GLU A 26 -2.90 -20.65 -10.38
CA GLU A 26 -1.71 -20.69 -11.22
C GLU A 26 -1.72 -19.60 -12.29
N ALA A 27 -0.56 -19.00 -12.55
CA ALA A 27 -0.44 -17.91 -13.52
C ALA A 27 -0.87 -18.28 -14.94
N LYS A 28 -0.63 -19.53 -15.36
CA LYS A 28 -1.01 -20.03 -16.69
C LYS A 28 -2.53 -20.04 -16.89
N VAL A 29 -3.27 -20.36 -15.84
CA VAL A 29 -4.74 -20.40 -15.82
C VAL A 29 -5.28 -18.99 -15.96
N LEU A 30 -4.73 -18.07 -15.16
CA LEU A 30 -5.13 -16.67 -15.18
C LEU A 30 -4.77 -15.96 -16.49
N ALA A 31 -3.61 -16.27 -17.08
CA ALA A 31 -3.18 -15.76 -18.37
C ALA A 31 -4.09 -16.22 -19.51
N SER A 32 -4.38 -17.53 -19.56
CA SER A 32 -5.29 -18.11 -20.55
C SER A 32 -6.68 -17.50 -20.46
N TRP A 33 -7.14 -17.21 -19.24
CA TRP A 33 -8.41 -16.53 -19.03
C TRP A 33 -8.39 -15.08 -19.56
N LEU A 34 -7.42 -14.27 -19.14
CA LEU A 34 -7.29 -12.87 -19.59
C LEU A 34 -7.23 -12.75 -21.12
N GLU A 35 -6.54 -13.68 -21.79
CA GLU A 35 -6.46 -13.74 -23.25
C GLU A 35 -7.79 -14.12 -23.90
N SER A 36 -8.52 -15.07 -23.31
CA SER A 36 -9.86 -15.44 -23.78
C SER A 36 -10.89 -14.29 -23.64
N THR A 37 -10.64 -13.36 -22.72
CA THR A 37 -11.50 -12.20 -22.46
C THR A 37 -11.11 -10.92 -23.19
N ALA A 38 -9.95 -10.88 -23.84
CA ALA A 38 -9.47 -9.69 -24.55
C ALA A 38 -10.33 -9.31 -25.77
N SER A 39 -11.21 -10.20 -26.22
CA SER A 39 -12.20 -9.96 -27.29
C SER A 39 -13.51 -9.32 -26.80
N TRP A 40 -13.67 -9.10 -25.49
CA TRP A 40 -14.92 -8.65 -24.88
C TRP A 40 -15.02 -7.13 -24.98
N GLN A 41 -16.01 -6.61 -25.69
CA GLN A 41 -16.09 -5.20 -26.10
C GLN A 41 -16.70 -4.25 -25.05
N SER A 42 -17.18 -4.73 -23.89
CA SER A 42 -18.06 -3.93 -23.02
C SER A 42 -17.56 -3.62 -21.60
N GLU A 43 -16.59 -4.34 -21.03
CA GLU A 43 -15.94 -3.99 -19.75
C GLU A 43 -14.47 -4.45 -19.77
N ASP A 44 -13.59 -3.74 -19.05
CA ASP A 44 -12.21 -4.18 -18.82
C ASP A 44 -12.25 -5.57 -18.15
N PRO A 45 -11.68 -6.62 -18.76
CA PRO A 45 -11.69 -7.97 -18.19
C PRO A 45 -11.18 -8.02 -16.74
N SER A 46 -10.27 -7.12 -16.42
CA SER A 46 -9.74 -6.90 -15.08
C SER A 46 -10.77 -6.61 -14.01
N HIS A 47 -11.82 -5.90 -14.39
CA HIS A 47 -12.92 -5.47 -13.54
C HIS A 47 -13.94 -6.59 -13.33
N LEU A 48 -14.26 -7.33 -14.39
CA LEU A 48 -15.10 -8.53 -14.33
C LEU A 48 -14.50 -9.60 -13.43
N LEU A 49 -13.19 -9.82 -13.52
CA LEU A 49 -12.47 -10.72 -12.62
C LEU A 49 -12.52 -10.25 -11.17
N GLY A 50 -12.30 -8.95 -10.95
CA GLY A 50 -12.41 -8.31 -9.63
C GLY A 50 -13.73 -8.58 -8.95
N ARG A 51 -14.83 -8.31 -9.65
CA ARG A 51 -16.20 -8.55 -9.15
C ARG A 51 -16.47 -10.01 -8.85
N SER A 52 -16.13 -10.92 -9.77
CA SER A 52 -16.44 -12.34 -9.55
C SER A 52 -15.65 -12.95 -8.39
N LEU A 53 -14.40 -12.54 -8.19
CA LEU A 53 -13.61 -12.97 -7.04
C LEU A 53 -14.21 -12.45 -5.73
N LEU A 54 -14.67 -11.19 -5.70
CA LEU A 54 -15.39 -10.61 -4.57
C LEU A 54 -16.69 -11.36 -4.24
N ASP A 55 -17.51 -11.68 -5.24
CA ASP A 55 -18.76 -12.43 -5.07
C ASP A 55 -18.53 -13.83 -4.49
N ARG A 56 -17.33 -14.38 -4.72
CA ARG A 56 -16.88 -15.69 -4.19
C ARG A 56 -16.17 -15.57 -2.84
N GLY A 57 -16.16 -14.40 -2.21
CA GLY A 57 -15.51 -14.15 -0.91
C GLY A 57 -13.98 -14.10 -0.97
N VAL A 58 -13.40 -14.03 -2.16
CA VAL A 58 -11.95 -14.00 -2.37
C VAL A 58 -11.46 -12.56 -2.27
N GLU A 59 -11.18 -12.13 -1.04
CA GLU A 59 -10.65 -10.78 -0.77
C GLU A 59 -9.18 -10.62 -1.19
N ARG A 60 -8.46 -11.74 -1.39
CA ARG A 60 -7.06 -11.80 -1.81
C ARG A 60 -6.85 -12.82 -2.93
N LEU A 61 -6.31 -12.44 -4.08
CA LEU A 61 -5.86 -13.38 -5.11
C LEU A 61 -4.33 -13.51 -5.04
N LEU A 62 -3.78 -14.73 -5.00
CA LEU A 62 -2.35 -15.03 -5.01
C LEU A 62 -2.03 -15.82 -6.29
N VAL A 63 -1.16 -15.25 -7.13
CA VAL A 63 -0.77 -15.88 -8.40
C VAL A 63 0.66 -16.37 -8.32
N ASP A 64 0.85 -17.69 -8.47
CA ASP A 64 2.16 -18.32 -8.50
C ASP A 64 2.73 -18.27 -9.93
N LEU A 65 3.82 -17.50 -10.12
CA LEU A 65 4.53 -17.36 -11.40
C LEU A 65 5.87 -18.10 -11.38
N PRO A 66 6.09 -19.12 -12.25
CA PRO A 66 7.33 -19.89 -12.29
C PRO A 66 8.51 -19.12 -12.89
N THR A 67 8.27 -18.13 -13.76
CA THR A 67 9.27 -17.19 -14.32
C THR A 67 8.56 -15.90 -14.74
N CYS A 68 9.14 -14.72 -14.46
CA CYS A 68 8.55 -13.43 -14.81
C CYS A 68 8.50 -13.27 -16.34
N ASN A 69 7.33 -13.47 -16.95
CA ASN A 69 7.06 -12.98 -18.30
C ASN A 69 6.50 -11.55 -18.16
N ASP A 70 7.25 -10.56 -18.67
CA ASP A 70 6.91 -9.15 -18.51
C ASP A 70 5.50 -8.81 -19.04
N SER A 71 5.04 -9.51 -20.10
CA SER A 71 3.70 -9.28 -20.66
C SER A 71 2.58 -9.66 -19.70
N LEU A 72 2.75 -10.76 -18.97
CA LEU A 72 1.77 -11.22 -17.99
C LEU A 72 1.79 -10.33 -16.75
N SER A 73 2.97 -9.84 -16.35
CA SER A 73 3.10 -8.86 -15.27
C SER A 73 2.37 -7.53 -15.57
N VAL A 74 2.29 -7.14 -16.85
CA VAL A 74 1.57 -5.94 -17.30
C VAL A 74 0.07 -6.19 -17.31
N LYS A 75 -0.39 -7.33 -17.88
CA LYS A 75 -1.81 -7.72 -17.89
C LYS A 75 -2.38 -7.84 -16.46
N LEU A 76 -1.59 -8.37 -15.54
CA LEU A 76 -1.97 -8.53 -14.13
C LEU A 76 -2.09 -7.20 -13.37
N ARG A 77 -1.36 -6.14 -13.76
CA ARG A 77 -1.49 -4.81 -13.15
C ARG A 77 -2.79 -4.09 -13.51
N ALA A 78 -3.46 -4.53 -14.58
CA ALA A 78 -4.75 -3.95 -15.00
C ALA A 78 -5.91 -4.41 -14.11
N LEU A 79 -5.76 -5.54 -13.39
CA LEU A 79 -6.75 -6.10 -12.48
C LEU A 79 -7.26 -5.07 -11.46
N ASP A 80 -8.55 -5.15 -11.09
CA ASP A 80 -9.18 -4.24 -10.14
C ASP A 80 -8.86 -4.58 -8.67
N PHE A 81 -7.57 -4.86 -8.46
CA PHE A 81 -6.93 -5.30 -7.25
C PHE A 81 -5.63 -4.54 -7.04
N TYR A 82 -5.19 -4.41 -5.80
CA TYR A 82 -3.90 -3.79 -5.50
C TYR A 82 -2.76 -4.77 -5.73
N PRO A 83 -1.82 -4.50 -6.65
CA PRO A 83 -0.70 -5.39 -6.88
C PRO A 83 0.30 -5.30 -5.73
N PHE A 84 0.57 -6.43 -5.08
CA PHE A 84 1.78 -6.61 -4.27
C PHE A 84 2.59 -7.78 -4.82
N ARG A 85 3.89 -7.57 -4.98
CA ARG A 85 4.83 -8.58 -5.48
C ARG A 85 5.57 -9.14 -4.27
N PHE A 86 5.48 -10.44 -4.04
CA PHE A 86 6.42 -11.12 -3.14
C PHE A 86 7.42 -11.92 -3.94
N PHE A 87 8.67 -11.90 -3.48
CA PHE A 87 9.66 -12.89 -3.86
C PHE A 87 9.60 -14.03 -2.84
N ALA A 88 9.14 -15.21 -3.25
CA ALA A 88 9.37 -16.41 -2.46
C ALA A 88 10.83 -16.85 -2.67
N SER A 89 11.50 -17.35 -1.62
CA SER A 89 12.88 -17.89 -1.66
C SER A 89 13.07 -19.10 -2.59
N SER A 90 12.05 -19.46 -3.37
CA SER A 90 11.98 -20.59 -4.29
C SER A 90 11.83 -20.18 -5.77
N GLY A 91 12.08 -18.91 -6.14
CA GLY A 91 11.97 -18.45 -7.53
C GLY A 91 10.54 -18.28 -8.04
N ILE A 92 9.55 -18.29 -7.14
CA ILE A 92 8.14 -18.06 -7.47
C ILE A 92 7.79 -16.61 -7.17
N TYR A 93 7.36 -15.87 -8.19
CA TYR A 93 6.77 -14.54 -7.99
C TYR A 93 5.34 -14.71 -7.55
N ARG A 94 4.99 -14.22 -6.36
CA ARG A 94 3.60 -14.17 -5.91
C ARG A 94 3.05 -12.79 -6.17
N PHE A 95 2.01 -12.72 -6.99
CA PHE A 95 1.22 -11.49 -7.13
C PHE A 95 0.02 -11.63 -6.23
N GLY A 96 0.01 -10.82 -5.18
CA GLY A 96 -1.15 -10.71 -4.35
C GLY A 96 -2.00 -9.52 -4.74
N PHE A 97 -3.30 -9.68 -4.56
CA PHE A 97 -4.31 -8.79 -5.09
C PHE A 97 -5.38 -8.60 -4.01
N ALA A 98 -5.41 -7.46 -3.32
CA ALA A 98 -6.52 -7.13 -2.44
C ALA A 98 -7.60 -6.38 -3.24
N ALA A 99 -8.86 -6.83 -3.16
CA ALA A 99 -9.92 -6.25 -3.99
C ALA A 99 -10.10 -4.75 -3.71
N LYS A 100 -10.09 -3.91 -4.76
CA LYS A 100 -10.22 -2.44 -4.60
C LYS A 100 -11.47 -2.05 -3.83
N GLU A 101 -12.56 -2.79 -3.98
CA GLU A 101 -13.82 -2.54 -3.27
C GLU A 101 -13.76 -2.89 -1.77
N ALA A 102 -12.99 -3.91 -1.38
CA ALA A 102 -12.82 -4.32 0.03
C ALA A 102 -11.92 -3.35 0.81
N VAL A 103 -10.91 -2.76 0.17
CA VAL A 103 -10.09 -1.68 0.75
C VAL A 103 -10.83 -0.34 0.72
N ARG A 104 -11.57 -0.04 -0.36
CA ARG A 104 -12.48 1.13 -0.42
C ARG A 104 -13.52 1.11 0.70
N LYS A 105 -13.98 -0.08 1.11
CA LYS A 105 -14.92 -0.26 2.24
C LYS A 105 -14.25 -0.39 3.62
N ARG A 106 -12.91 -0.48 3.76
CA ARG A 106 -12.29 -0.84 5.07
C ARG A 106 -11.15 0.07 5.55
N ARG A 107 -11.46 0.69 6.70
CA ARG A 107 -10.66 0.78 7.94
C ARG A 107 -9.20 1.18 7.72
N VAL A 108 -8.94 2.47 7.87
CA VAL A 108 -7.64 3.04 8.27
C VAL A 108 -7.01 2.30 9.47
N PRO A 109 -5.69 2.46 9.73
CA PRO A 109 -5.07 1.94 10.94
C PRO A 109 -5.83 2.36 12.19
N ARG A 110 -5.86 1.47 13.19
CA ARG A 110 -6.55 1.70 14.47
C ARG A 110 -5.54 1.91 15.58
N SER A 111 -5.88 2.85 16.46
CA SER A 111 -5.04 3.19 17.60
C SER A 111 -5.89 3.62 18.78
N GLU A 112 -5.28 3.66 19.96
CA GLU A 112 -5.92 4.11 21.19
C GLU A 112 -6.12 5.63 21.21
N ARG A 113 -5.08 6.39 20.83
CA ARG A 113 -5.06 7.86 20.93
C ARG A 113 -5.07 8.57 19.58
N LEU A 114 -4.88 7.84 18.48
CA LEU A 114 -4.73 8.40 17.13
C LEU A 114 -5.91 8.05 16.22
N ASP A 115 -6.45 9.08 15.58
CA ASP A 115 -7.32 8.95 14.42
C ASP A 115 -6.49 9.07 13.14
N PHE A 116 -6.74 8.14 12.23
CA PHE A 116 -6.17 8.13 10.89
C PHE A 116 -7.27 8.54 9.91
N SER A 117 -7.01 9.52 9.07
CA SER A 117 -7.95 9.91 8.00
C SER A 117 -7.23 10.10 6.67
N PRO A 118 -7.90 9.85 5.53
CA PRO A 118 -7.39 10.32 4.25
C PRO A 118 -7.10 11.83 4.32
N PHE A 119 -6.17 12.29 3.48
CA PHE A 119 -5.95 13.71 3.30
C PHE A 119 -7.06 14.30 2.46
N GLU A 120 -7.51 15.50 2.86
CA GLU A 120 -8.43 16.33 2.10
C GLU A 120 -7.70 17.59 1.61
N PRO A 121 -8.14 18.22 0.50
CA PRO A 121 -7.54 19.46 0.00
C PRO A 121 -7.40 20.57 1.06
N GLU A 122 -8.29 20.59 2.04
CA GLU A 122 -8.35 21.57 3.13
C GLU A 122 -7.25 21.36 4.21
N ASP A 123 -6.53 20.23 4.20
CA ASP A 123 -5.51 19.90 5.20
C ASP A 123 -4.17 20.64 5.02
N GLN A 124 -4.07 21.61 4.11
CA GLN A 124 -2.84 22.39 3.89
C GLN A 124 -2.25 22.99 5.17
N GLY A 125 -3.09 23.38 6.14
CA GLY A 125 -2.63 23.96 7.41
C GLY A 125 -1.69 23.06 8.21
N VAL A 126 -1.85 21.73 8.14
CA VAL A 126 -0.92 20.79 8.80
C VAL A 126 0.38 20.63 8.01
N MET A 127 0.35 20.81 6.69
CA MET A 127 1.54 20.70 5.83
C MET A 127 2.58 21.75 6.20
N GLY A 128 2.16 22.98 6.49
CA GLY A 128 3.09 24.01 6.99
C GLY A 128 3.77 23.66 8.31
N ARG A 129 3.04 23.00 9.22
CA ARG A 129 3.58 22.57 10.53
C ARG A 129 4.52 21.37 10.41
N MET A 130 4.45 20.63 9.31
CA MET A 130 5.29 19.48 9.00
C MET A 130 6.35 19.79 7.94
N LEU A 131 5.92 19.84 6.68
CA LEU A 131 6.76 19.97 5.49
C LEU A 131 7.40 21.35 5.38
N GLY A 132 6.73 22.38 5.90
CA GLY A 132 7.26 23.76 5.95
C GLY A 132 8.16 24.05 7.15
N HIS A 133 8.30 23.13 8.11
CA HIS A 133 9.03 23.39 9.36
C HIS A 133 10.48 22.87 9.28
N PRO A 134 11.51 23.74 9.35
CA PRO A 134 12.91 23.34 9.15
C PRO A 134 13.39 22.24 10.09
N GLU A 135 13.00 22.32 11.37
CA GLU A 135 13.40 21.30 12.34
C GLU A 135 12.73 19.93 12.11
N VAL A 136 11.51 19.90 11.58
CA VAL A 136 10.79 18.65 11.24
C VAL A 136 11.44 18.02 10.02
N MET A 137 11.82 18.83 9.03
CA MET A 137 12.42 18.39 7.78
C MET A 137 13.95 18.29 7.82
N ARG A 138 14.61 18.44 8.98
CA ARG A 138 16.09 18.44 9.10
C ARG A 138 16.79 17.18 8.59
N PHE A 139 16.07 16.07 8.44
CA PHE A 139 16.59 14.82 7.89
C PHE A 139 16.10 14.52 6.46
N TYR A 140 15.21 15.35 5.92
CA TYR A 140 14.78 15.32 4.54
C TYR A 140 15.73 16.13 3.64
N PRO A 141 15.69 15.92 2.31
CA PRO A 141 16.51 16.69 1.36
C PRO A 141 16.25 18.21 1.42
N GLN A 142 15.01 18.60 1.72
CA GLN A 142 14.59 20.00 1.73
C GLN A 142 13.39 20.25 2.65
N VAL A 143 13.20 21.51 3.02
CA VAL A 143 11.93 22.06 3.51
C VAL A 143 11.05 22.35 2.30
N TYR A 144 9.76 22.03 2.37
CA TYR A 144 8.85 22.21 1.24
C TYR A 144 8.07 23.52 1.39
N PRO A 145 8.11 24.42 0.39
CA PRO A 145 7.35 25.67 0.40
C PRO A 145 5.85 25.40 0.21
N PRO A 146 4.97 26.37 0.56
CA PRO A 146 3.52 26.26 0.41
C PRO A 146 3.05 25.79 -0.97
N ALA A 147 3.74 26.24 -2.03
CA ALA A 147 3.42 25.88 -3.41
C ALA A 147 3.52 24.37 -3.72
N GLU A 148 4.21 23.58 -2.88
CA GLU A 148 4.38 22.13 -3.08
C GLU A 148 3.40 21.28 -2.25
N TRP A 149 2.65 21.88 -1.32
CA TRP A 149 1.80 21.12 -0.39
C TRP A 149 0.62 20.45 -1.09
N ASP A 150 0.02 21.10 -2.10
CA ASP A 150 -1.03 20.50 -2.92
C ASP A 150 -0.55 19.30 -3.71
N GLY A 151 0.70 19.34 -4.19
CA GLY A 151 1.33 18.20 -4.85
C GLY A 151 1.50 17.03 -3.88
N TRP A 152 1.85 17.30 -2.63
CA TRP A 152 1.97 16.27 -1.59
C TRP A 152 0.65 15.58 -1.28
N ILE A 153 -0.42 16.37 -1.07
CA ILE A 153 -1.79 15.89 -0.83
C ILE A 153 -2.28 15.09 -2.04
N SER A 154 -2.17 15.68 -3.24
CA SER A 154 -2.58 15.04 -4.49
C SER A 154 -1.88 13.69 -4.69
N LYS A 155 -0.60 13.58 -4.31
CA LYS A 155 0.15 12.32 -4.35
C LYS A 155 -0.41 11.27 -3.39
N GLN A 156 -0.87 11.67 -2.19
CA GLN A 156 -1.54 10.72 -1.28
C GLN A 156 -2.91 10.31 -1.82
N CYS A 157 -3.70 11.24 -2.34
CA CYS A 157 -4.98 10.94 -3.00
C CYS A 157 -4.83 9.97 -4.16
N GLN A 158 -3.81 10.17 -5.00
CA GLN A 158 -3.44 9.23 -6.06
C GLN A 158 -3.09 7.86 -5.48
N ARG A 159 -2.29 7.80 -4.41
CA ARG A 159 -1.94 6.53 -3.76
C ARG A 159 -3.15 5.80 -3.20
N TYR A 160 -4.12 6.49 -2.61
CA TYR A 160 -5.36 5.84 -2.18
C TYR A 160 -6.14 5.24 -3.35
N ARG A 161 -6.22 5.95 -4.49
CA ARG A 161 -6.89 5.44 -5.69
C ARG A 161 -6.15 4.25 -6.30
N THR A 162 -4.83 4.33 -6.38
CA THR A 162 -3.98 3.33 -7.05
C THR A 162 -3.65 2.13 -6.17
N TYR A 163 -3.33 2.36 -4.90
CA TYR A 163 -2.79 1.38 -3.95
C TYR A 163 -3.72 1.11 -2.75
N GLY A 164 -4.72 1.96 -2.51
CA GLY A 164 -5.66 1.78 -1.40
C GLY A 164 -5.12 2.23 -0.05
N TYR A 165 -3.84 2.61 -0.03
CA TYR A 165 -3.14 3.10 1.14
C TYR A 165 -2.10 4.14 0.76
N GLY A 166 -1.65 4.87 1.76
CA GLY A 166 -0.65 5.93 1.63
C GLY A 166 -0.36 6.50 3.01
N PHE A 167 0.11 7.73 3.07
CA PHE A 167 0.15 8.45 4.34
C PHE A 167 -1.22 8.99 4.68
N TRP A 168 -1.76 8.60 5.82
CA TRP A 168 -2.95 9.22 6.40
C TRP A 168 -2.55 10.37 7.31
N LEU A 169 -3.46 11.35 7.42
CA LEU A 169 -3.38 12.38 8.44
C LEU A 169 -3.64 11.76 9.81
N LEU A 170 -2.84 12.18 10.78
CA LEU A 170 -2.98 11.82 12.19
C LEU A 170 -3.62 12.96 12.95
N ARG A 171 -4.70 12.66 13.68
CA ARG A 171 -5.31 13.55 14.66
C ARG A 171 -5.31 12.91 16.04
N ASN A 172 -5.15 13.72 17.07
CA ASN A 172 -5.35 13.28 18.44
C ASN A 172 -6.86 13.03 18.65
N ARG A 173 -7.22 11.84 19.13
CA ARG A 173 -8.62 11.46 19.41
C ARG A 173 -9.27 12.30 20.49
N GLN A 174 -8.48 12.87 21.40
CA GLN A 174 -9.01 13.63 22.54
C GLN A 174 -9.50 15.02 22.15
N ASP A 175 -8.77 15.73 21.29
CA ASP A 175 -9.00 17.15 21.00
C ASP A 175 -9.04 17.48 19.49
N GLY A 176 -8.88 16.47 18.62
CA GLY A 176 -8.88 16.63 17.16
C GLY A 176 -7.63 17.30 16.59
N ALA A 177 -6.63 17.61 17.43
CA ALA A 177 -5.45 18.35 17.01
C ALA A 177 -4.65 17.57 15.95
N PRO A 178 -4.22 18.21 14.84
CA PRO A 178 -3.43 17.54 13.82
C PRO A 178 -2.01 17.29 14.33
N LEU A 179 -1.60 16.02 14.33
CA LEU A 179 -0.33 15.54 14.87
C LEU A 179 0.71 15.24 13.79
N GLY A 180 0.26 15.02 12.55
CA GLY A 180 1.12 14.85 11.40
C GLY A 180 0.61 13.77 10.46
N GLN A 181 1.49 12.92 9.93
CA GLN A 181 1.11 11.83 9.04
C GLN A 181 1.85 10.53 9.36
N ALA A 182 1.22 9.39 9.07
CA ALA A 182 1.86 8.08 9.07
C ALA A 182 1.15 7.13 8.11
N GLY A 183 1.87 6.11 7.64
CA GLY A 183 1.31 5.13 6.73
C GLY A 183 2.35 4.25 6.08
N LEU A 184 1.87 3.40 5.18
CA LEU A 184 2.72 2.58 4.34
C LEU A 184 2.84 3.23 2.96
N LEU A 185 4.02 3.13 2.37
CA LEU A 185 4.31 3.62 1.02
C LEU A 185 4.62 2.44 0.10
N PRO A 186 4.01 2.39 -1.09
CA PRO A 186 4.38 1.44 -2.12
C PRO A 186 5.75 1.86 -2.68
N LEU A 187 6.80 1.12 -2.35
CA LEU A 187 8.16 1.35 -2.87
C LEU A 187 8.57 0.36 -3.96
N MET A 188 7.62 -0.40 -4.48
CA MET A 188 7.87 -1.40 -5.54
C MET A 188 8.37 -0.76 -6.83
N GLU A 189 7.88 0.43 -7.19
CA GLU A 189 8.41 1.21 -8.32
C GLU A 189 9.87 1.63 -8.13
N ALA A 190 10.32 1.72 -6.89
CA ALA A 190 11.71 2.00 -6.53
C ALA A 190 12.56 0.71 -6.35
N GLY A 191 12.03 -0.45 -6.74
CA GLY A 191 12.73 -1.73 -6.72
C GLY A 191 12.65 -2.50 -5.39
N TYR A 192 11.86 -2.04 -4.42
CA TYR A 192 11.74 -2.71 -3.12
C TYR A 192 10.63 -3.78 -3.12
N GLU A 193 10.87 -4.85 -2.37
CA GLU A 193 10.00 -6.05 -2.35
C GLU A 193 8.74 -5.88 -1.48
N TRP A 194 8.74 -4.96 -0.51
CA TRP A 194 7.59 -4.73 0.38
C TRP A 194 7.30 -3.23 0.56
N PRO A 195 6.07 -2.86 0.96
CA PRO A 195 5.75 -1.49 1.35
C PRO A 195 6.61 -1.01 2.52
N ALA A 196 6.92 0.29 2.52
CA ALA A 196 7.72 0.90 3.57
C ALA A 196 6.88 1.76 4.51
N LEU A 197 7.05 1.57 5.81
CA LEU A 197 6.56 2.48 6.83
C LEU A 197 7.25 3.84 6.73
N GLY A 198 6.45 4.91 6.81
CA GLY A 198 6.95 6.26 7.02
C GLY A 198 6.01 7.08 7.89
N TYR A 199 6.55 8.12 8.51
CA TYR A 199 5.78 9.10 9.26
C TYR A 199 6.53 10.45 9.31
N ILE A 200 5.77 11.53 9.43
CA ILE A 200 6.28 12.86 9.75
C ILE A 200 5.34 13.43 10.80
N LEU A 201 5.85 13.76 11.99
CA LEU A 201 5.04 14.37 13.04
C LEU A 201 5.35 15.85 13.18
N CYS A 202 4.31 16.64 13.42
CA CYS A 202 4.44 18.00 13.90
C CYS A 202 5.32 18.03 15.15
N ARG A 203 6.13 19.09 15.31
CA ARG A 203 7.01 19.26 16.46
C ARG A 203 6.27 19.14 17.81
N SER A 204 5.05 19.66 17.88
CA SER A 204 4.18 19.60 19.07
C SER A 204 3.79 18.19 19.50
N ALA A 205 3.94 17.18 18.63
CA ALA A 205 3.61 15.78 18.90
C ALA A 205 4.82 14.93 19.33
N TRP A 206 6.02 15.51 19.37
CA TRP A 206 7.23 14.78 19.72
C TRP A 206 7.30 14.47 21.22
N GLY A 207 8.05 13.42 21.59
CA GLY A 207 8.27 13.02 22.99
C GLY A 207 7.07 12.32 23.67
N GLN A 208 5.91 12.26 23.03
CA GLN A 208 4.65 11.75 23.62
C GLN A 208 4.29 10.32 23.18
N GLY A 209 5.18 9.65 22.43
CA GLY A 209 5.01 8.28 21.97
C GLY A 209 4.16 8.11 20.70
N PHE A 210 3.59 9.20 20.14
CA PHE A 210 2.72 9.13 18.97
C PHE A 210 3.38 8.49 17.73
N ALA A 211 4.68 8.70 17.50
CA ALA A 211 5.37 8.08 16.36
C ALA A 211 5.41 6.55 16.49
N THR A 212 5.70 6.04 17.69
CA THR A 212 5.76 4.60 17.98
C THR A 212 4.37 3.97 17.89
N GLU A 213 3.36 4.66 18.42
CA GLU A 213 1.97 4.23 18.34
C GLU A 213 1.47 4.19 16.88
N ALA A 214 1.70 5.26 16.12
CA ALA A 214 1.30 5.35 14.71
C ALA A 214 1.99 4.28 13.86
N ALA A 215 3.31 4.13 14.02
CA ALA A 215 4.10 3.12 13.32
C ALA A 215 3.57 1.70 13.59
N ARG A 216 3.25 1.38 14.85
CA ARG A 216 2.74 0.06 15.24
C ARG A 216 1.37 -0.20 14.60
N ALA A 217 0.49 0.80 14.65
CA ALA A 217 -0.82 0.72 14.01
C ALA A 217 -0.69 0.46 12.50
N CYS A 218 0.23 1.15 11.80
CA CYS A 218 0.48 0.92 10.38
C CYS A 218 1.05 -0.47 10.07
N CYS A 219 1.99 -0.98 10.87
CA CYS A 219 2.54 -2.33 10.69
C CYS A 219 1.48 -3.41 10.90
N HIS A 220 0.71 -3.34 11.99
CA HIS A 220 -0.40 -4.27 12.23
C HIS A 220 -1.48 -4.16 11.16
N TRP A 221 -1.81 -2.95 10.71
CA TRP A 221 -2.73 -2.76 9.60
C TRP A 221 -2.20 -3.42 8.31
N GLY A 222 -0.92 -3.27 7.99
CA GLY A 222 -0.29 -3.94 6.85
C GLY A 222 -0.37 -5.47 6.95
N ARG A 223 -0.13 -6.05 8.14
CA ARG A 223 -0.30 -7.49 8.37
C ARG A 223 -1.76 -7.93 8.24
N ASP A 224 -2.65 -7.27 8.98
CA ASP A 224 -4.02 -7.74 9.19
C ASP A 224 -4.92 -7.44 7.97
N VAL A 225 -4.68 -6.34 7.26
CA VAL A 225 -5.49 -5.87 6.13
C VAL A 225 -4.83 -6.21 4.79
N LEU A 226 -3.53 -5.94 4.64
CA LEU A 226 -2.83 -6.24 3.37
C LEU A 226 -2.22 -7.65 3.33
N GLY A 227 -2.20 -8.38 4.45
CA GLY A 227 -1.59 -9.72 4.50
C GLY A 227 -0.08 -9.71 4.37
N LEU A 228 0.58 -8.59 4.71
CA LEU A 228 2.03 -8.45 4.62
C LEU A 228 2.69 -9.31 5.70
N ASP A 229 3.65 -10.13 5.28
CA ASP A 229 4.56 -10.84 6.19
C ASP A 229 5.74 -9.95 6.62
N ARG A 230 5.99 -8.86 5.88
CA ARG A 230 7.03 -7.87 6.19
C ARG A 230 6.63 -6.45 5.82
N VAL A 231 7.20 -5.51 6.56
CA VAL A 231 7.15 -4.06 6.27
C VAL A 231 8.57 -3.51 6.31
N LEU A 232 8.94 -2.70 5.33
CA LEU A 232 10.25 -2.05 5.30
C LEU A 232 10.22 -0.70 6.02
N CYS A 233 11.38 -0.13 6.31
CA CYS A 233 11.54 1.31 6.45
C CYS A 233 12.94 1.72 5.96
N LEU A 234 13.04 2.97 5.49
CA LEU A 234 14.31 3.59 5.13
C LEU A 234 14.57 4.75 6.08
N ILE A 235 15.66 4.68 6.82
CA ILE A 235 15.99 5.68 7.82
C ILE A 235 17.42 6.12 7.62
N ARG A 236 17.64 7.43 7.47
CA ARG A 236 19.00 7.99 7.48
C ARG A 236 19.73 7.59 8.78
N PRO A 237 20.98 7.11 8.74
CA PRO A 237 21.72 6.70 9.95
C PRO A 237 21.82 7.81 11.00
N VAL A 238 21.83 9.08 10.58
CA VAL A 238 21.86 10.25 11.46
C VAL A 238 20.52 10.54 12.15
N ASN A 239 19.41 9.98 11.68
CA ASN A 239 18.07 10.19 12.24
C ASN A 239 17.82 9.26 13.44
N ARG A 240 18.57 9.49 14.53
CA ARG A 240 18.49 8.72 15.77
C ARG A 240 17.07 8.58 16.34
N PRO A 241 16.21 9.63 16.36
CA PRO A 241 14.85 9.48 16.87
C PRO A 241 14.03 8.46 16.09
N SER A 242 14.15 8.42 14.75
CA SER A 242 13.42 7.45 13.93
C SER A 242 13.96 6.03 14.10
N LEU A 243 15.28 5.87 14.21
CA LEU A 243 15.90 4.56 14.51
C LEU A 243 15.41 3.98 15.84
N GLN A 244 15.27 4.82 16.87
CA GLN A 244 14.73 4.37 18.16
C GLN A 244 13.29 3.86 18.05
N VAL A 245 12.44 4.53 17.26
CA VAL A 245 11.08 4.04 17.00
C VAL A 245 11.14 2.69 16.28
N ALA A 246 11.90 2.58 15.20
CA ALA A 246 12.05 1.33 14.45
C ALA A 246 12.52 0.17 15.33
N HIS A 247 13.55 0.38 16.16
CA HIS A 247 14.03 -0.64 17.09
C HIS A 247 13.01 -1.04 18.15
N ARG A 248 12.24 -0.10 18.70
CA ARG A 248 11.14 -0.41 19.65
C ARG A 248 10.04 -1.27 19.04
N LEU A 249 9.82 -1.15 17.73
CA LEU A 249 8.89 -1.99 16.99
C LEU A 249 9.48 -3.36 16.59
N GLY A 250 10.80 -3.54 16.75
CA GLY A 250 11.49 -4.77 16.38
C GLY A 250 12.05 -4.78 14.95
N PHE A 251 12.11 -3.63 14.26
CA PHE A 251 12.79 -3.56 12.97
C PHE A 251 14.28 -3.91 13.10
N ARG A 252 14.80 -4.65 12.13
CA ARG A 252 16.21 -5.04 12.04
C ARG A 252 16.84 -4.48 10.78
N VAL A 253 18.09 -4.04 10.87
CA VAL A 253 18.86 -3.58 9.71
C VAL A 253 19.12 -4.78 8.80
N ARG A 254 18.81 -4.62 7.51
CA ARG A 254 19.12 -5.59 6.45
C ARG A 254 20.32 -5.14 5.63
N ASP A 255 20.34 -3.88 5.25
CA ASP A 255 21.33 -3.33 4.33
C ASP A 255 21.46 -1.82 4.48
N THR A 256 22.42 -1.24 3.77
CA THR A 256 22.60 0.20 3.58
C THR A 256 22.41 0.54 2.10
N VAL A 257 21.50 1.45 1.81
CA VAL A 257 21.08 1.79 0.44
C VAL A 257 21.17 3.29 0.17
N SER A 258 21.35 3.68 -1.09
CA SER A 258 21.20 5.07 -1.53
C SER A 258 19.75 5.34 -1.95
N TYR A 259 19.12 6.33 -1.34
CA TYR A 259 17.76 6.75 -1.66
C TYR A 259 17.64 8.27 -1.58
N ALA A 260 17.06 8.88 -2.62
CA ALA A 260 16.93 10.34 -2.75
C ALA A 260 18.27 11.10 -2.58
N GLY A 261 19.40 10.50 -3.02
CA GLY A 261 20.73 11.10 -2.91
C GLY A 261 21.40 10.97 -1.54
N PHE A 262 20.79 10.24 -0.60
CA PHE A 262 21.35 10.04 0.74
C PHE A 262 21.43 8.56 1.12
N GLU A 263 22.41 8.24 1.96
CA GLU A 263 22.50 6.94 2.61
C GLU A 263 21.35 6.72 3.60
N HIS A 264 20.73 5.55 3.51
CA HIS A 264 19.67 5.07 4.39
C HIS A 264 19.97 3.65 4.86
N LEU A 265 19.67 3.36 6.12
CA LEU A 265 19.54 1.99 6.59
C LEU A 265 18.21 1.44 6.07
N LEU A 266 18.28 0.36 5.30
CA LEU A 266 17.11 -0.44 4.94
C LEU A 266 16.85 -1.42 6.08
N MET A 267 15.69 -1.30 6.71
CA MET A 267 15.29 -2.15 7.82
C MET A 267 13.99 -2.88 7.50
N ASP A 268 13.78 -4.05 8.09
CA ASP A 268 12.50 -4.77 7.99
C ASP A 268 11.93 -5.15 9.35
N TRP A 269 10.60 -5.15 9.41
CA TRP A 269 9.80 -5.72 10.48
C TRP A 269 9.10 -6.96 9.92
N LYS A 270 9.17 -8.06 10.67
CA LYS A 270 8.50 -9.32 10.34
C LYS A 270 7.24 -9.44 11.19
N ALA A 271 6.13 -9.77 10.53
CA ALA A 271 4.78 -9.79 11.08
C ALA A 271 4.53 -10.89 12.12
#